data_AF-A0A4Z0NMT5-F1
#
_entry.id   AF-A0A4Z0NMT5-F1
#
_cell.length_a   1.000
_cell.length_b   1.000
_cell.length_c   1.000
_cell.angle_alpha   90.00
_cell.angle_beta   90.00
_cell.angle_gamma   90.00
#
_symmetry.space_group_name_H-M   'P 1'
#
loop_
_entity.id
_entity.type
_entity.pdbx_description
1 polymer ?
#
loop_
_entity_poly.entity_id
_entity_poly.type
_entity_poly.pdbx_seq_one_letter_code
_entity_poly.pdbx_strand_id
1 'polypeptide(L)'
;MATLASGRASAGMGLKTPLNLVATGWGLTSALVGLFILCFALSFAWPAGGGSHAWVRLFASQPDSLTRMFVEGVLGCAAAAWVAAALFVPVYNRLAER
;
A
#
# COMPACT_ATOMS: atom_id res chain seq x y z
N MET A 1 -52.09 19.44 1.67
CA MET A 1 -51.69 19.68 0.27
C MET A 1 -50.19 19.43 0.19
N ALA A 2 -49.76 18.19 0.00
CA ALA A 2 -49.61 17.52 -1.31
C ALA A 2 -48.49 18.21 -2.13
N THR A 3 -47.26 17.72 -1.98
CA THR A 3 -46.55 16.84 -2.93
C THR A 3 -45.89 17.57 -4.08
N LEU A 4 -44.54 17.63 -4.04
CA LEU A 4 -43.72 17.31 -5.20
C LEU A 4 -42.52 16.48 -4.73
N ALA A 5 -42.75 15.18 -4.67
CA ALA A 5 -41.73 14.20 -4.99
C ALA A 5 -41.40 14.37 -6.49
N SER A 6 -40.19 14.81 -6.79
CA SER A 6 -39.54 14.72 -8.09
C SER A 6 -38.12 14.29 -7.78
N GLY A 7 -37.69 13.05 -7.98
CA GLY A 7 -38.01 12.20 -9.11
C GLY A 7 -36.77 12.04 -9.99
N ARG A 8 -35.73 11.41 -9.44
CA ARG A 8 -34.58 10.75 -10.10
C ARG A 8 -33.76 10.13 -8.95
N ALA A 9 -33.95 8.88 -8.54
CA ALA A 9 -33.86 7.71 -9.39
C ALA A 9 -32.75 7.85 -10.45
N SER A 10 -31.51 7.97 -9.99
CA SER A 10 -30.47 7.06 -10.45
C SER A 10 -30.14 6.22 -9.22
N ALA A 11 -30.70 5.02 -9.09
CA ALA A 11 -30.08 3.85 -9.70
C ALA A 11 -28.56 3.93 -9.43
N GLY A 12 -28.01 3.13 -8.54
CA GLY A 12 -27.93 1.70 -8.85
C GLY A 12 -27.09 1.45 -10.12
N MET A 13 -26.40 2.46 -10.64
CA MET A 13 -25.34 2.30 -11.60
C MET A 13 -24.12 1.98 -10.75
N GLY A 14 -23.86 0.69 -10.57
CA GLY A 14 -22.54 0.20 -10.22
C GLY A 14 -21.56 0.64 -11.30
N LEU A 15 -21.22 1.92 -11.30
CA LEU A 15 -20.01 2.43 -11.90
C LEU A 15 -18.91 1.76 -11.07
N LYS A 16 -18.44 0.61 -11.55
CA LYS A 16 -17.16 0.05 -11.15
C LYS A 16 -16.14 1.14 -11.44
N THR A 17 -15.97 2.05 -10.48
CA THR A 17 -15.10 3.20 -10.64
C THR A 17 -13.70 2.60 -10.73
N PRO A 18 -12.99 2.82 -11.85
CA PRO A 18 -11.70 2.19 -12.06
C PRO A 18 -10.78 2.59 -10.91
N LEU A 19 -10.04 1.61 -10.42
CA LEU A 19 -9.15 1.79 -9.28
C LEU A 19 -8.08 2.81 -9.68
N ASN A 20 -7.95 3.88 -8.89
CA ASN A 20 -7.04 4.97 -9.20
C ASN A 20 -5.61 4.58 -8.80
N LEU A 21 -4.72 4.50 -9.80
CA LEU A 21 -3.33 4.06 -9.62
C LEU A 21 -2.56 4.87 -8.58
N VAL A 22 -2.77 6.19 -8.55
CA VAL A 22 -2.07 7.09 -7.62
C VAL A 22 -2.56 6.83 -6.19
N ALA A 23 -3.88 6.70 -6.00
CA ALA A 23 -4.44 6.40 -4.68
C ALA A 23 -3.96 5.03 -4.16
N THR A 24 -3.90 4.01 -5.03
CA THR A 24 -3.37 2.67 -4.67
C THR A 24 -1.89 2.71 -4.36
N GLY A 25 -1.10 3.43 -5.16
CA GLY A 25 0.35 3.58 -4.95
C GLY A 25 0.66 4.21 -3.60
N TRP A 26 -0.02 5.30 -3.26
CA TRP A 26 0.13 5.93 -1.94
C TRP A 26 -0.37 5.04 -0.81
N GLY A 27 -1.52 4.37 -0.97
CA GLY A 27 -2.04 3.43 0.04
C GLY A 27 -1.08 2.27 0.33
N LEU A 28 -0.54 1.64 -0.72
CA LEU A 28 0.48 0.60 -0.58
C LEU A 28 1.77 1.14 0.03
N THR A 29 2.19 2.35 -0.35
CA THR A 29 3.40 2.98 0.21
C THR A 29 3.23 3.17 1.71
N SER A 30 2.11 3.73 2.17
CA SER A 30 1.82 3.90 3.59
C SER A 30 1.78 2.58 4.35
N ALA A 31 1.19 1.53 3.76
CA ALA A 31 1.14 0.20 4.37
C ALA A 31 2.54 -0.43 4.50
N LEU A 32 3.35 -0.43 3.42
CA LEU A 32 4.69 -1.02 3.44
C LEU A 32 5.63 -0.25 4.35
N VAL A 33 5.62 1.08 4.31
CA VAL A 33 6.46 1.92 5.19
C VAL A 33 6.04 1.75 6.65
N GLY A 34 4.73 1.74 6.94
CA GLY A 34 4.23 1.49 8.30
C GLY A 34 4.65 0.11 8.83
N LEU A 35 4.53 -0.93 8.01
CA LEU A 35 4.99 -2.27 8.36
C LEU A 35 6.51 -2.33 8.56
N PHE A 36 7.28 -1.65 7.71
CA PHE A 36 8.73 -1.55 7.86
C PHE A 36 9.13 -0.91 9.20
N ILE A 37 8.51 0.22 9.56
CA ILE A 37 8.74 0.89 10.85
C ILE A 37 8.38 -0.03 12.02
N LEU A 38 7.26 -0.74 11.92
CA LEU A 38 6.82 -1.69 12.95
C LEU A 38 7.83 -2.83 13.11
N CYS A 39 8.26 -3.46 12.00
CA CYS A 39 9.25 -4.52 12.00
C CYS A 39 10.61 -4.04 12.52
N PHE A 40 11.02 -2.83 12.16
CA PHE A 40 12.24 -2.21 12.64
C PHE A 40 12.21 -1.97 14.15
N ALA A 41 11.10 -1.46 14.69
CA ALA A 41 10.91 -1.30 16.13
C ALA A 41 10.88 -2.66 16.87
N LEU A 42 10.20 -3.65 16.30
CA LEU A 42 10.12 -5.01 16.83
C LEU A 42 11.50 -5.69 16.91
N SER A 43 12.42 -5.41 15.99
CA SER A 43 13.79 -5.91 16.05
C SER A 43 14.55 -5.44 17.30
N PHE A 44 14.18 -4.32 17.93
CA PHE A 44 14.76 -3.89 19.21
C PHE A 44 14.12 -4.58 20.41
N ALA A 45 12.82 -4.87 20.35
CA ALA A 45 12.08 -5.49 21.44
C ALA A 45 12.26 -7.03 21.50
N TRP A 46 12.51 -7.67 20.35
CA TRP A 46 12.57 -9.12 20.25
C TRP A 46 13.69 -9.59 19.30
N PRO A 47 14.95 -9.62 19.76
CA PRO A 47 16.12 -9.97 18.92
C PRO A 47 16.18 -11.43 18.46
N ALA A 48 15.35 -12.33 19.02
CA ALA A 48 15.31 -13.74 18.67
C ALA A 48 14.27 -14.11 17.59
N GLY A 49 13.49 -13.15 17.10
CA GLY A 49 12.41 -13.36 16.16
C GLY A 49 12.89 -13.22 14.71
N GLY A 50 13.22 -14.33 14.05
CA GLY A 50 13.77 -14.30 12.69
C GLY A 50 12.89 -13.59 11.64
N GLY A 51 11.57 -13.49 11.87
CA GLY A 51 10.62 -12.87 10.94
C GLY A 51 10.78 -11.35 10.78
N SER A 52 10.97 -10.60 11.86
CA SER A 52 11.15 -9.14 11.79
C SER A 52 12.46 -8.77 11.10
N HIS A 53 13.54 -9.51 11.39
CA HIS A 53 14.83 -9.34 10.74
C HIS A 53 14.81 -9.68 9.25
N ALA A 54 14.06 -10.71 8.84
CA ALA A 54 13.93 -11.06 7.42
C ALA A 54 13.22 -9.95 6.62
N TRP A 55 12.17 -9.36 7.18
CA TRP A 55 11.44 -8.26 6.54
C TRP A 55 12.30 -7.01 6.36
N VAL A 56 13.08 -6.66 7.40
CA VAL A 56 14.02 -5.54 7.33
C VAL A 56 15.13 -5.80 6.30
N ARG A 57 15.65 -7.03 6.23
CA ARG A 57 16.69 -7.42 5.24
C ARG A 57 16.20 -7.44 3.79
N LEU A 58 14.89 -7.53 3.54
CA LEU A 58 14.35 -7.44 2.19
C LEU A 58 14.47 -6.02 1.61
N PHE A 59 14.42 -5.00 2.47
CA PHE A 59 14.38 -3.60 2.05
C PHE A 59 15.64 -2.80 2.43
N ALA A 60 16.45 -3.28 3.37
CA ALA A 60 17.66 -2.61 3.80
C ALA A 60 18.88 -3.54 3.79
N SER A 61 20.00 -3.04 3.28
CA SER A 61 21.28 -3.76 3.30
C SER A 61 21.91 -3.75 4.71
N GLN A 62 22.73 -4.76 5.05
CA GLN A 62 23.41 -4.80 6.35
C GLN A 62 24.37 -3.61 6.48
N PRO A 63 24.24 -2.75 7.52
CA PRO A 63 24.80 -1.42 7.42
C PRO A 63 26.10 -1.22 8.23
N ASP A 64 26.93 -0.31 7.72
CA ASP A 64 27.91 0.46 8.50
C ASP A 64 27.27 1.65 9.26
N SER A 65 26.01 2.04 8.95
CA SER A 65 25.27 3.10 9.67
C SER A 65 23.73 2.93 9.68
N LEU A 66 23.13 3.17 10.85
CA LEU A 66 21.68 3.05 11.13
C LEU A 66 20.80 3.93 10.24
N THR A 67 21.22 5.17 9.97
CA THR A 67 20.48 6.13 9.16
C THR A 67 20.36 5.68 7.71
N ARG A 68 21.43 5.13 7.15
CA ARG A 68 21.45 4.63 5.77
C ARG A 68 20.51 3.44 5.61
N MET A 69 20.52 2.53 6.57
CA MET A 69 19.62 1.38 6.61
C MET A 69 18.14 1.80 6.56
N PHE A 70 17.78 2.84 7.33
CA PHE A 70 16.41 3.32 7.38
C PHE A 70 15.98 4.00 6.07
N VAL A 71 16.84 4.83 5.47
CA VAL A 71 16.57 5.50 4.20
C VAL A 71 16.42 4.48 3.06
N GLU A 72 17.32 3.51 2.96
CA GLU A 72 17.24 2.44 1.96
C GLU A 72 15.94 1.64 2.13
N GLY A 73 15.58 1.30 3.38
CA GLY A 73 14.34 0.59 3.69
C GLY A 73 13.07 1.33 3.25
N VAL A 74 12.97 2.62 3.55
CA VAL A 74 11.82 3.45 3.17
C VAL A 74 11.74 3.61 1.65
N LEU A 75 12.86 3.87 0.98
CA LEU A 75 12.90 4.00 -0.48
C LEU A 75 12.56 2.67 -1.18
N GLY A 76 13.07 1.55 -0.66
CA GLY A 76 12.74 0.20 -1.15
C GLY A 76 11.26 -0.13 -1.00
N CYS A 77 10.67 0.22 0.16
CA CYS A 77 9.23 0.05 0.40
C CYS A 77 8.38 0.89 -0.55
N ALA A 78 8.76 2.15 -0.78
CA ALA A 78 8.06 3.01 -1.74
C ALA A 78 8.17 2.46 -3.17
N ALA A 79 9.38 2.09 -3.61
CA ALA A 79 9.59 1.52 -4.94
C ALA A 79 8.77 0.23 -5.16
N ALA A 80 8.82 -0.69 -4.19
CA ALA A 80 8.05 -1.93 -4.25
C ALA A 80 6.53 -1.69 -4.26
N ALA A 81 6.04 -0.72 -3.48
CA ALA A 81 4.64 -0.33 -3.46
C ALA A 81 4.16 0.20 -4.82
N TRP A 82 4.95 1.05 -5.47
CA TRP A 82 4.62 1.60 -6.78
C TRP A 82 4.70 0.55 -7.90
N VAL A 83 5.67 -0.37 -7.85
CA VAL A 83 5.72 -1.53 -8.76
C VAL A 83 4.49 -2.42 -8.59
N ALA A 84 4.12 -2.73 -7.34
CA ALA A 84 2.93 -3.52 -7.04
C ALA A 84 1.65 -2.82 -7.53
N ALA A 85 1.51 -1.51 -7.29
CA ALA A 85 0.36 -0.73 -7.77
C ALA A 85 0.29 -0.71 -9.30
N ALA A 86 1.42 -0.48 -9.98
CA ALA A 86 1.49 -0.44 -11.44
C ALA A 86 1.13 -1.77 -12.10
N LEU A 87 1.39 -2.91 -11.45
CA LEU A 87 0.99 -4.23 -11.94
C LEU A 87 -0.45 -4.59 -11.56
N PHE A 88 -0.84 -4.31 -10.31
CA PHE A 88 -2.15 -4.72 -9.78
C PHE A 88 -3.31 -3.93 -10.38
N VAL A 89 -3.20 -2.60 -10.44
CA VAL A 89 -4.28 -1.71 -10.87
C VAL A 89 -4.77 -2.00 -12.30
N PRO A 90 -3.91 -2.14 -13.34
CA PRO A 90 -4.40 -2.46 -14.67
C PRO A 90 -5.04 -3.84 -14.75
N VAL A 91 -4.50 -4.84 -14.03
CA VAL A 91 -5.07 -6.19 -13.99
C VAL A 91 -6.44 -6.19 -13.30
N TYR A 92 -6.56 -5.50 -12.16
CA TYR A 92 -7.81 -5.36 -11.44
C TYR A 92 -8.87 -4.67 -12.30
N ASN A 93 -8.52 -3.55 -12.95
CA ASN A 93 -9.45 -2.82 -13.80
C ASN A 93 -9.88 -3.67 -15.00
N ARG A 94 -8.97 -4.40 -15.65
CA ARG A 94 -9.28 -5.34 -16.74
C ARG A 94 -10.23 -6.47 -16.32
N LEU A 95 -10.07 -6.99 -15.09
CA LEU A 95 -10.95 -8.03 -14.55
C LEU A 95 -12.31 -7.46 -14.13
N ALA A 96 -12.32 -6.25 -13.58
CA ALA A 96 -13.52 -5.55 -13.18
C ALA A 96 -14.34 -5.10 -14.40
N GLU A 97 -13.73 -4.84 -15.56
CA GLU A 97 -14.43 -4.53 -16.80
C GLU A 97 -15.12 -5.76 -17.44
N ARG A 98 -14.81 -6.98 -16.99
CA ARG A 98 -15.55 -8.20 -17.35
C ARG A 98 -16.78 -8.39 -16.46
#